data_AF-A0A136Q508-F1
#
_entry.id   AF-A0A136Q508-F1
#
_cell.length_a   1.000
_cell.length_b   1.000
_cell.length_c   1.000
_cell.angle_alpha   90.00
_cell.angle_beta   90.00
_cell.angle_gamma   90.00
#
_symmetry.space_group_name_H-M   'P 1'
#
loop_
_entity.id
_entity.type
_entity.pdbx_description
1 polymer ?
#
loop_
_entity_poly.entity_id
_entity_poly.type
_entity_poly.pdbx_seq_one_letter_code
_entity_poly.pdbx_strand_id
1 'polypeptide(L)'
;MWSYNKIMDQNDMVPSGKMPDPVDQKNEPAAPEAGKGPVTLDEMEQMLDELAEELPEAFFYGLNGGVVLLSQTERHPRGQGGLYTLGCYFSGGEMGRYIAIYYGSFLRVFPGASREKIRRELRKTLRHEFRHHVESLCGENGLEVEDEVFLQNYLRSRGGK
;
A
#
# COMPACT_ATOMS: atom_id res chain seq x y z
N MET A 1 9.57 7.86 17.08
CA MET A 1 8.52 6.85 17.31
C MET A 1 8.12 6.41 15.92
N TRP A 2 8.41 5.16 15.55
CA TRP A 2 8.26 4.69 14.17
C TRP A 2 6.80 4.24 14.00
N SER A 3 5.99 4.99 13.25
CA SER A 3 4.65 4.55 12.86
C SER A 3 4.78 3.28 12.03
N TYR A 4 4.02 2.25 12.40
CA TYR A 4 4.12 0.96 11.75
C TYR A 4 3.61 1.04 10.31
N ASN A 5 4.47 0.58 9.42
CA ASN A 5 4.27 0.56 7.98
C ASN A 5 3.12 -0.37 7.59
N LYS A 6 2.43 -0.11 6.47
CA LYS A 6 1.63 -1.17 5.84
C LYS A 6 2.56 -2.24 5.29
N ILE A 7 2.51 -3.40 5.93
CA ILE A 7 3.41 -4.54 5.75
C ILE A 7 2.66 -5.63 4.98
N MET A 8 3.26 -6.16 3.91
CA MET A 8 2.69 -7.30 3.18
C MET A 8 3.76 -8.31 2.78
N ASP A 9 3.36 -9.58 2.72
CA ASP A 9 4.22 -10.68 2.30
C ASP A 9 3.75 -11.36 1.01
N GLN A 10 4.72 -11.84 0.23
CA GLN A 10 4.54 -12.53 -1.05
C GLN A 10 3.69 -13.83 -1.00
N ASN A 11 3.66 -14.59 0.11
CA ASN A 11 2.97 -15.89 0.19
C ASN A 11 1.56 -15.86 0.82
N ASP A 12 1.00 -14.71 1.19
CA ASP A 12 -0.40 -14.63 1.68
C ASP A 12 -1.45 -14.70 0.53
N MET A 13 -1.02 -15.17 -0.64
CA MET A 13 -1.84 -15.44 -1.82
C MET A 13 -2.37 -16.88 -1.81
N VAL A 14 -3.34 -17.19 -0.95
CA VAL A 14 -4.18 -18.38 -1.14
C VAL A 14 -5.64 -17.93 -1.28
N PRO A 15 -6.29 -18.16 -2.44
CA PRO A 15 -7.73 -17.94 -2.56
C PRO A 15 -8.45 -19.10 -1.86
N SER A 16 -8.91 -18.90 -0.62
CA SER A 16 -9.94 -19.77 -0.06
C SER A 16 -11.31 -19.29 -0.54
N GLY A 17 -11.91 -19.97 -1.51
CA GLY A 17 -13.28 -19.70 -1.91
C GLY A 17 -13.65 -20.35 -3.25
N LYS A 18 -14.60 -21.28 -3.20
CA LYS A 18 -15.17 -22.04 -4.33
C LYS A 18 -15.49 -21.16 -5.56
N MET A 19 -15.19 -21.68 -6.75
CA MET A 19 -15.68 -21.19 -8.03
C MET A 19 -17.22 -21.23 -8.07
N PRO A 20 -17.92 -20.16 -8.48
CA PRO A 20 -19.26 -20.27 -9.00
C PRO A 20 -19.24 -20.71 -10.49
N ASP A 21 -20.29 -21.42 -10.90
CA ASP A 21 -20.52 -21.99 -12.23
C ASP A 21 -20.46 -20.94 -13.37
N PRO A 22 -20.16 -21.36 -14.63
CA PRO A 22 -19.92 -20.44 -15.73
C PRO A 22 -21.21 -19.76 -16.21
N VAL A 23 -21.23 -18.42 -16.19
CA VAL A 23 -22.25 -17.60 -16.86
C VAL A 23 -21.74 -17.17 -18.24
N ASP A 24 -22.61 -17.37 -19.23
CA ASP A 24 -22.44 -17.13 -20.67
C ASP A 24 -21.74 -15.82 -21.04
N GLN A 25 -20.72 -15.95 -21.89
CA GLN A 25 -20.11 -14.85 -22.64
C GLN A 25 -21.10 -14.32 -23.68
N LYS A 26 -21.36 -13.00 -23.68
CA LYS A 26 -21.57 -12.19 -24.90
C LYS A 26 -21.60 -10.68 -24.61
N ASN A 27 -20.66 -9.99 -25.25
CA ASN A 27 -20.62 -8.57 -25.63
C ASN A 27 -20.60 -7.50 -24.54
N GLU A 28 -19.37 -7.12 -24.16
CA GLU A 28 -19.05 -5.76 -23.71
C GLU A 28 -17.96 -5.20 -24.64
N PRO A 29 -18.01 -3.91 -25.02
CA PRO A 29 -17.01 -3.31 -25.92
C PRO A 29 -15.64 -3.30 -25.26
N ALA A 30 -14.63 -3.79 -25.97
CA ALA A 30 -13.25 -3.86 -25.51
C ALA A 30 -12.72 -2.46 -25.14
N ALA A 31 -12.47 -2.26 -23.84
CA ALA A 31 -11.69 -1.14 -23.32
C ALA A 31 -10.27 -1.18 -23.92
N PRO A 32 -9.61 -0.02 -24.10
CA PRO A 32 -8.32 0.04 -24.78
C PRO A 32 -7.30 -0.85 -24.05
N GLU A 33 -6.64 -1.71 -24.83
CA GLU A 33 -5.65 -2.70 -24.39
C GLU A 33 -4.57 -2.05 -23.50
N ALA A 34 -4.77 -2.11 -22.19
CA ALA A 34 -3.81 -1.62 -21.20
C ALA A 34 -2.51 -2.44 -21.28
N GLY A 35 -1.36 -1.75 -21.30
CA GLY A 35 -0.06 -2.26 -21.73
C GLY A 35 0.34 -3.64 -21.21
N LYS A 36 0.91 -4.47 -22.10
CA LYS A 36 1.56 -5.74 -21.77
C LYS A 36 2.88 -5.48 -21.02
N GLY A 37 2.85 -5.36 -19.69
CA GLY A 37 4.05 -5.25 -18.86
C GLY A 37 3.75 -5.01 -17.38
N PRO A 38 4.74 -5.09 -16.48
CA PRO A 38 4.58 -4.59 -15.11
C PRO A 38 4.18 -3.11 -15.12
N VAL A 39 3.48 -2.66 -14.08
CA VAL A 39 3.16 -1.23 -13.90
C VAL A 39 4.46 -0.44 -13.82
N THR A 40 4.58 0.62 -14.62
CA THR A 40 5.72 1.53 -14.62
C THR A 40 5.63 2.53 -13.46
N LEU A 41 6.75 3.19 -13.15
CA LEU A 41 6.79 4.22 -12.11
C LEU A 41 5.81 5.35 -12.43
N ASP A 42 5.84 5.85 -13.67
CA ASP A 42 4.98 6.92 -14.16
C ASP A 42 3.49 6.54 -14.13
N GLU A 43 3.15 5.31 -14.52
CA GLU A 43 1.76 4.80 -14.39
C GLU A 43 1.32 4.76 -12.92
N MET A 44 2.21 4.38 -11.99
CA MET A 44 1.88 4.34 -10.57
C MET A 44 1.79 5.74 -9.94
N GLU A 45 2.59 6.70 -10.43
CA GLU A 45 2.52 8.11 -10.05
C GLU A 45 1.18 8.72 -10.46
N GLN A 46 0.77 8.49 -11.71
CA GLN A 46 -0.55 8.93 -12.18
C GLN A 46 -1.69 8.30 -11.37
N MET A 47 -1.61 7.01 -11.05
CA MET A 47 -2.58 6.37 -10.15
C MET A 47 -2.57 7.01 -8.77
N LEU A 48 -1.41 7.39 -8.23
CA LEU A 48 -1.28 7.98 -6.91
C LEU A 48 -1.94 9.36 -6.87
N ASP A 49 -1.72 10.19 -7.88
CA ASP A 49 -2.32 11.53 -7.99
C ASP A 49 -3.84 11.45 -8.06
N GLU A 50 -4.39 10.59 -8.94
CA GLU A 50 -5.83 10.39 -9.05
C GLU A 50 -6.44 9.90 -7.73
N LEU A 51 -5.73 9.04 -6.99
CA LEU A 51 -6.18 8.53 -5.70
C LEU A 51 -6.08 9.57 -4.59
N ALA A 52 -5.13 10.50 -4.67
CA ALA A 52 -5.01 11.62 -3.75
C ALA A 52 -6.14 12.63 -3.95
N GLU A 53 -6.54 12.88 -5.20
CA GLU A 53 -7.69 13.74 -5.53
C GLU A 53 -9.04 13.19 -5.01
N GLU A 54 -9.15 11.87 -4.79
CA GLU A 54 -10.34 11.27 -4.15
C GLU A 54 -10.48 11.62 -2.66
N LEU A 55 -9.44 12.16 -2.02
CA LEU A 55 -9.42 12.44 -0.58
C LEU A 55 -9.86 13.87 -0.26
N PRO A 56 -10.54 14.11 0.87
CA PRO A 56 -10.87 15.46 1.31
C PRO A 56 -9.61 16.31 1.54
N GLU A 57 -9.62 17.57 1.08
CA GLU A 57 -8.49 18.50 1.24
C GLU A 57 -8.04 18.66 2.70
N ALA A 58 -8.98 18.56 3.65
CA ALA A 58 -8.69 18.62 5.08
C ALA A 58 -7.68 17.55 5.55
N PHE A 59 -7.58 16.41 4.86
CA PHE A 59 -6.62 15.35 5.19
C PHE A 59 -5.17 15.72 4.86
N PHE A 60 -4.96 16.76 4.04
CA PHE A 60 -3.62 17.25 3.70
C PHE A 60 -3.14 18.36 4.64
N TYR A 61 -3.98 18.80 5.58
CA TYR A 61 -3.64 19.86 6.51
C TYR A 61 -2.42 19.48 7.35
N GLY A 62 -1.33 20.24 7.21
CA GLY A 62 -0.09 19.96 7.92
C GLY A 62 0.71 18.77 7.36
N LEU A 63 0.36 18.24 6.18
CA LEU A 63 1.19 17.30 5.42
C LEU A 63 2.13 18.07 4.48
N ASN A 64 3.04 18.85 5.05
CA ASN A 64 3.83 19.84 4.33
C ASN A 64 4.85 19.27 3.33
N GLY A 65 5.25 18.00 3.45
CA GLY A 65 6.04 17.31 2.43
C GLY A 65 5.19 16.49 1.44
N GLY A 66 3.86 16.51 1.59
CA GLY A 66 2.93 15.84 0.68
C GLY A 66 3.05 14.31 0.65
N VAL A 67 2.67 13.74 -0.48
CA VAL A 67 2.81 12.32 -0.78
C VAL A 67 3.92 12.16 -1.81
N VAL A 68 4.90 11.30 -1.54
CA VAL A 68 6.05 11.05 -2.43
C VAL A 68 6.10 9.60 -2.86
N LEU A 69 6.30 9.36 -4.16
CA LEU A 69 6.53 8.03 -4.72
C LEU A 69 8.04 7.78 -4.85
N LEU A 70 8.54 6.76 -4.14
CA LEU A 70 9.94 6.36 -4.17
C LEU A 70 10.11 5.09 -5.00
N SER A 71 11.04 5.12 -5.96
CA SER A 71 11.39 3.96 -6.79
C SER A 71 12.02 2.79 -6.01
N GLN A 72 12.46 3.05 -4.79
CA GLN A 72 13.18 2.13 -3.93
C GLN A 72 12.29 0.98 -3.43
N THR A 73 12.93 -0.13 -3.05
CA THR A 73 12.28 -1.24 -2.36
C THR A 73 12.65 -1.19 -0.88
N GLU A 74 11.65 -1.11 -0.02
CA GLU A 74 11.86 -1.02 1.42
C GLU A 74 11.49 -2.33 2.11
N ARG A 75 12.48 -2.95 2.77
CA ARG A 75 12.29 -4.21 3.49
C ARG A 75 11.95 -3.93 4.94
N HIS A 76 10.98 -4.66 5.48
CA HIS A 76 10.64 -4.50 6.88
C HIS A 76 11.72 -5.14 7.78
N PRO A 77 12.26 -4.45 8.80
CA PRO A 77 13.38 -4.94 9.62
C PRO A 77 13.10 -6.26 10.35
N ARG A 78 11.83 -6.49 10.71
CA ARG A 78 11.38 -7.68 11.46
C ARG A 78 10.97 -8.84 10.55
N GLY A 79 10.92 -8.65 9.24
CA GLY A 79 10.57 -9.70 8.30
C GLY A 79 11.79 -10.51 7.89
N GLN A 80 11.81 -11.80 8.17
CA GLN A 80 12.83 -12.71 7.66
C GLN A 80 12.67 -12.84 6.13
N GLY A 81 13.26 -11.90 5.38
CA GLY A 81 13.44 -11.95 3.92
C GLY A 81 12.22 -11.72 3.02
N GLY A 82 10.99 -11.90 3.51
CA GLY A 82 9.75 -11.86 2.70
C GLY A 82 8.89 -10.61 2.84
N LEU A 83 9.20 -9.74 3.80
CA LEU A 83 8.31 -8.67 4.24
C LEU A 83 8.75 -7.30 3.74
N TYR A 84 7.82 -6.55 3.14
CA TYR A 84 8.10 -5.25 2.55
C TYR A 84 7.17 -4.17 3.10
N THR A 85 7.72 -2.97 3.21
CA THR A 85 6.98 -1.74 3.54
C THR A 85 6.44 -1.14 2.26
N LEU A 86 5.11 -1.02 2.15
CA LEU A 86 4.44 -0.45 0.97
C LEU A 86 4.30 1.08 1.07
N GLY A 87 4.09 1.58 2.28
CA GLY A 87 3.98 3.01 2.58
C GLY A 87 4.42 3.29 4.02
N CYS A 88 4.80 4.53 4.26
CA CYS A 88 5.22 5.02 5.57
C CYS A 88 4.87 6.50 5.74
N TYR A 89 4.21 6.82 6.85
CA TYR A 89 4.03 8.19 7.32
C TYR A 89 5.21 8.64 8.20
N PHE A 90 5.73 9.83 7.90
CA PHE A 90 6.80 10.48 8.66
C PHE A 90 6.26 11.76 9.33
N SER A 91 6.62 11.97 10.60
CA SER A 91 6.09 13.08 11.41
C SER A 91 7.16 13.96 12.05
N GLY A 92 8.29 14.20 11.39
CA GLY A 92 9.39 15.00 11.95
C GLY A 92 10.62 15.10 11.05
N GLY A 93 11.68 15.75 11.56
CA GLY A 93 12.88 16.09 10.79
C GLY A 93 12.72 17.37 9.97
N GLU A 94 13.72 17.71 9.16
CA GLU A 94 13.74 18.96 8.37
C GLU A 94 12.65 18.99 7.28
N MET A 95 12.20 17.84 6.79
CA MET A 95 11.09 17.73 5.82
C MET A 95 9.70 17.78 6.47
N GLY A 96 9.60 17.73 7.80
CA GLY A 96 8.34 17.75 8.53
C GLY A 96 7.47 16.51 8.29
N ARG A 97 6.19 16.70 7.93
CA ARG A 97 5.21 15.63 7.81
C ARG A 97 4.98 15.24 6.34
N TYR A 98 5.18 13.97 5.99
CA TYR A 98 5.00 13.46 4.62
C TYR A 98 4.67 11.97 4.59
N ILE A 99 4.09 11.51 3.48
CA ILE A 99 3.80 10.10 3.22
C ILE A 99 4.73 9.61 2.11
N ALA A 100 5.50 8.56 2.37
CA ALA A 100 6.28 7.87 1.34
C ALA A 100 5.56 6.59 0.89
N ILE A 101 5.51 6.37 -0.42
CA ILE A 101 5.03 5.14 -1.05
C ILE A 101 6.20 4.49 -1.79
N TYR A 102 6.41 3.18 -1.63
CA TYR A 102 7.56 2.48 -2.19
C TYR A 102 7.18 1.63 -3.40
N TYR A 103 7.35 2.19 -4.61
CA TYR A 103 7.07 1.51 -5.88
C TYR A 103 7.79 0.15 -5.98
N GLY A 104 9.07 0.10 -5.61
CA GLY A 104 9.85 -1.13 -5.66
C GLY A 104 9.28 -2.24 -4.77
N SER A 105 8.74 -1.86 -3.60
CA SER A 105 8.04 -2.79 -2.71
C SER A 105 6.75 -3.32 -3.33
N PHE A 106 5.98 -2.48 -4.02
CA PHE A 106 4.77 -2.92 -4.73
C PHE A 106 5.07 -3.95 -5.81
N LEU A 107 6.08 -3.72 -6.64
CA LEU A 107 6.48 -4.69 -7.67
C LEU A 107 6.95 -6.01 -7.07
N ARG A 108 7.58 -5.95 -5.89
CA ARG A 108 8.08 -7.14 -5.22
C ARG A 108 6.96 -7.94 -4.56
N VAL A 109 6.00 -7.28 -3.93
CA VAL A 109 4.85 -7.92 -3.27
C VAL A 109 3.81 -8.42 -4.28
N PHE A 110 3.64 -7.72 -5.40
CA PHE A 110 2.61 -8.00 -6.40
C PHE A 110 3.20 -8.32 -7.79
N PRO A 111 4.03 -9.37 -7.94
CA PRO A 111 4.63 -9.70 -9.21
C PRO A 111 3.55 -10.07 -10.24
N GLY A 112 3.57 -9.42 -11.41
CA GLY A 112 2.62 -9.68 -12.50
C GLY A 112 1.16 -9.30 -12.19
N ALA A 113 0.90 -8.53 -11.14
CA ALA A 113 -0.45 -8.08 -10.83
C ALA A 113 -1.00 -7.15 -11.92
N SER A 114 -2.32 -7.22 -12.13
CA SER A 114 -3.01 -6.27 -13.01
C SER A 114 -2.92 -4.84 -12.45
N ARG A 115 -3.00 -3.86 -13.35
CA ARG A 115 -3.05 -2.43 -12.99
C ARG A 115 -4.16 -2.12 -12.00
N GLU A 116 -5.34 -2.72 -12.18
CA GLU A 116 -6.46 -2.58 -11.23
C GLU A 116 -6.13 -3.12 -9.83
N LYS A 117 -5.41 -4.24 -9.75
CA LYS A 117 -4.96 -4.79 -8.47
C LYS A 117 -3.95 -3.85 -7.81
N ILE A 118 -2.97 -3.34 -8.56
CA ILE A 118 -2.01 -2.35 -8.05
C ILE A 118 -2.75 -1.10 -7.56
N ARG A 119 -3.66 -0.53 -8.37
CA ARG A 119 -4.46 0.65 -7.98
C ARG A 119 -5.26 0.41 -6.70
N ARG A 120 -5.90 -0.76 -6.56
CA ARG A 120 -6.67 -1.09 -5.35
C ARG A 120 -5.76 -1.17 -4.12
N GLU A 121 -4.61 -1.81 -4.23
CA GLU A 121 -3.69 -1.93 -3.10
C GLU A 121 -3.01 -0.60 -2.78
N LEU A 122 -2.70 0.21 -3.79
CA LEU A 122 -2.22 1.58 -3.65
C LEU A 122 -3.22 2.46 -2.91
N ARG A 123 -4.50 2.45 -3.32
CA ARG A 123 -5.59 3.17 -2.62
C ARG A 123 -5.68 2.80 -1.15
N LYS A 124 -5.59 1.50 -0.84
CA LYS A 124 -5.61 1.02 0.55
C LYS A 124 -4.39 1.52 1.33
N THR A 125 -3.19 1.46 0.73
CA THR A 125 -1.96 1.93 1.38
C THR A 125 -2.01 3.42 1.63
N LEU A 126 -2.36 4.22 0.61
CA LEU A 126 -2.48 5.67 0.73
C LEU A 126 -3.42 6.07 1.87
N ARG A 127 -4.63 5.49 1.91
CA ARG A 127 -5.61 5.76 2.98
C ARG A 127 -5.11 5.36 4.36
N HIS A 128 -4.32 4.31 4.47
CA HIS A 128 -3.70 3.91 5.75
C HIS A 128 -2.72 4.96 6.24
N GLU A 129 -1.82 5.43 5.37
CA GLU A 129 -0.84 6.44 5.74
C GLU A 129 -1.48 7.80 6.06
N PHE A 130 -2.56 8.17 5.35
CA PHE A 130 -3.34 9.36 5.71
C PHE A 130 -4.03 9.23 7.07
N ARG A 131 -4.49 8.02 7.42
CA ARG A 131 -5.09 7.77 8.74
C ARG A 131 -4.05 7.99 9.84
N HIS A 132 -2.83 7.46 9.66
CA HIS A 132 -1.69 7.73 10.56
C HIS A 132 -1.36 9.22 10.67
N HIS A 133 -1.39 9.93 9.54
CA HIS A 133 -1.19 11.38 9.55
C HIS A 133 -2.23 12.11 10.42
N VAL A 134 -3.51 11.82 10.22
CA VAL A 134 -4.61 12.45 10.96
C VAL A 134 -4.54 12.10 12.45
N GLU A 135 -4.28 10.84 12.81
CA GLU A 135 -4.11 10.44 14.21
C GLU A 135 -2.92 11.14 14.88
N SER A 136 -1.81 11.28 14.15
CA SER A 136 -0.64 12.01 14.61
C SER A 136 -0.89 13.51 14.79
N LEU A 137 -1.88 14.10 14.10
CA LEU A 137 -2.34 15.46 14.36
C LEU A 137 -3.23 15.53 15.62
N CYS A 138 -4.04 14.50 15.86
CA CYS A 138 -4.90 14.38 17.03
C CYS A 138 -4.15 13.96 18.31
N GLY A 139 -2.89 13.52 18.19
CA GLY A 139 -2.10 13.02 19.31
C GLY A 139 -2.53 11.63 19.79
N GLU A 140 -3.24 10.87 18.94
CA GLU A 140 -3.67 9.50 19.22
C GLU A 140 -2.64 8.49 18.69
N ASN A 141 -2.51 7.34 19.37
CA ASN A 141 -1.60 6.24 19.00
C ASN A 141 -2.37 4.90 18.79
N GLY A 142 -3.65 4.96 18.43
CA GLY A 142 -4.51 3.78 18.32
C GLY A 142 -4.06 2.79 17.25
N LEU A 143 -3.59 3.30 16.10
CA LEU A 143 -3.23 2.44 14.96
C LEU A 143 -1.85 1.79 15.05
N GLU A 144 -0.92 2.35 15.83
CA GLU A 144 0.36 1.69 16.07
C GLU A 144 0.16 0.32 16.73
N VAL A 145 -0.90 0.16 17.53
CA VAL A 145 -1.27 -1.11 18.16
C VAL A 145 -1.87 -2.08 17.15
N GLU A 146 -2.75 -1.63 16.25
CA GLU A 146 -3.36 -2.47 15.22
C GLU A 146 -2.30 -3.05 14.27
N ASP A 147 -1.36 -2.20 13.84
CA ASP A 147 -0.29 -2.61 12.94
C ASP A 147 0.73 -3.55 13.63
N GLU A 148 1.03 -3.33 14.91
CA GLU A 148 1.87 -4.27 15.68
C GLU A 148 1.16 -5.61 15.88
N VAL A 149 -0.15 -5.64 16.13
CA VAL A 149 -0.94 -6.88 16.20
C VAL A 149 -0.91 -7.62 14.85
N PHE A 150 -1.07 -6.90 13.74
CA PHE A 150 -0.96 -7.49 12.40
C PHE A 150 0.42 -8.11 12.18
N LEU A 151 1.50 -7.37 12.49
CA LEU A 151 2.87 -7.86 12.36
C LEU A 151 3.13 -9.09 13.25
N GLN A 152 2.67 -9.08 14.49
CA GLN A 152 2.82 -10.19 15.42
C GLN A 152 2.05 -11.44 14.95
N ASN A 153 0.84 -11.27 14.44
CA ASN A 153 0.08 -12.36 13.84
C ASN A 153 0.78 -12.93 12.60
N TYR A 154 1.28 -12.06 11.74
CA TYR A 154 2.06 -12.45 10.56
C TYR A 154 3.32 -13.23 10.95
N LEU A 155 4.14 -12.72 11.87
CA LEU A 155 5.34 -13.39 12.37
C LEU A 155 5.03 -14.74 13.05
N ARG A 156 3.93 -14.83 13.80
CA ARG A 156 3.50 -16.10 14.43
C ARG A 156 3.11 -17.16 13.41
N SER A 157 2.44 -16.76 12.32
CA SER A 157 2.04 -17.69 11.25
C SER A 157 3.22 -18.28 10.47
N ARG A 158 4.38 -17.61 10.49
CA ARG A 158 5.59 -17.95 9.72
C ARG A 158 6.76 -18.45 10.56
N GLY A 159 6.83 -18.09 11.84
CA GLY A 159 7.86 -18.52 12.80
C GLY A 159 7.63 -19.90 13.41
N GLY A 160 6.67 -20.67 12.90
CA GLY A 160 6.36 -22.03 13.34
C GLY A 160 6.88 -23.10 12.37
N LYS A 161 8.18 -23.11 12.05
CA LYS A 161 8.93 -24.29 11.57
C LYS A 161 10.40 -24.17 11.93
#